data_AF-A0AAP2YZU9-F1
#
_entry.id   AF-A0AAP2YZU9-F1
#
_cell.length_a   1.000
_cell.length_b   1.000
_cell.length_c   1.000
_cell.angle_alpha   90.00
_cell.angle_beta   90.00
_cell.angle_gamma   90.00
#
_symmetry.space_group_name_H-M   'P 1'
#
loop_
_entity.id
_entity.type
_entity.pdbx_description
1 polymer ?
#
loop_
_entity_poly.entity_id
_entity_poly.type
_entity_poly.pdbx_seq_one_letter_code
_entity_poly.pdbx_strand_id
1 'polypeptide(L)' 'MSLTRWLYFLWTFTVAGPLALMGVSRLTDGSYVNGAVFLVLAIVTIAVFEYIYAGLTN' A
#
# COMPACT_ATOMS: atom_id res chain seq x y z
N MET A 1 21.85 2.42 -3.29
CA MET A 1 20.45 2.63 -2.85
C MET A 1 20.47 3.06 -1.40
N SER A 2 19.87 4.19 -1.03
CA SER A 2 19.82 4.63 0.38
C SER A 2 18.97 3.68 1.22
N LEU A 3 19.27 3.57 2.52
CA LEU A 3 18.53 2.76 3.48
C LEU A 3 17.02 3.08 3.47
N THR A 4 16.68 4.36 3.35
CA THR A 4 15.29 4.84 3.28
C THR A 4 14.53 4.31 2.08
N ARG A 5 15.20 4.13 0.94
CA ARG A 5 14.60 3.56 -0.28
C ARG A 5 14.38 2.05 -0.16
N TRP A 6 15.22 1.35 0.60
CA TRP A 6 15.00 -0.06 0.96
C TRP A 6 13.84 -0.23 1.94
N LEU A 7 13.73 0.66 2.94
CA LEU A 7 12.59 0.69 3.86
C LEU A 7 11.28 0.97 3.12
N TYR A 8 11.29 1.86 2.11
CA TYR A 8 10.15 2.09 1.21
C TYR A 8 9.70 0.80 0.52
N PHE A 9 10.64 0.08 -0.10
CA PHE A 9 10.33 -1.18 -0.77
C PHE A 9 9.77 -2.22 0.20
N LEU A 10 10.40 -2.40 1.37
CA LEU A 10 9.96 -3.36 2.37
C LEU A 10 8.55 -3.02 2.89
N TRP A 11 8.27 -1.75 3.18
CA TRP A 11 6.96 -1.32 3.64
C TRP A 11 5.88 -1.54 2.58
N THR A 12 6.14 -1.10 1.35
CA THR A 12 5.20 -1.23 0.23
C THR A 12 4.91 -2.71 -0.04
N PHE A 13 5.93 -3.56 0.02
CA PHE A 13 5.78 -5.00 -0.22
C PHE A 13 5.09 -5.73 0.92
N THR A 14 5.36 -5.38 2.19
CA THR A 14 4.80 -6.07 3.36
C THR A 14 3.41 -5.59 3.74
N VAL A 15 3.04 -4.34 3.44
CA VAL A 15 1.76 -3.76 3.84
C VAL A 15 0.85 -3.52 2.63
N ALA A 16 1.29 -2.74 1.65
CA ALA A 16 0.45 -2.39 0.50
C ALA A 16 0.20 -3.59 -0.43
N GLY A 17 1.20 -4.47 -0.60
CA GLY A 17 1.09 -5.71 -1.37
C GLY A 17 -0.06 -6.61 -0.91
N PRO A 18 -0.07 -7.07 0.35
CA PRO A 18 -1.17 -7.88 0.89
C PRO A 18 -2.52 -7.19 0.85
N LEU A 19 -2.59 -5.88 1.14
CA LEU A 19 -3.84 -5.12 1.06
C LEU A 19 -4.39 -5.10 -0.37
N ALA A 20 -3.53 -4.90 -1.37
CA ALA A 20 -3.94 -4.95 -2.77
C ALA A 20 -4.43 -6.34 -3.18
N LEU A 21 -3.72 -7.40 -2.77
CA LEU A 21 -4.11 -8.79 -3.04
C LEU A 21 -5.44 -9.16 -2.37
N MET A 22 -5.65 -8.74 -1.12
CA MET A 22 -6.93 -8.91 -0.42
C MET A 22 -8.04 -8.15 -1.14
N GLY A 23 -7.78 -6.93 -1.59
CA GLY A 23 -8.73 -6.15 -2.38
C GLY A 23 -9.17 -6.86 -3.64
N VAL A 24 -8.20 -7.30 -4.46
CA VAL A 24 -8.48 -8.06 -5.69
C VAL A 24 -9.24 -9.34 -5.40
N SER A 25 -8.81 -10.14 -4.41
CA SER A 25 -9.49 -11.38 -4.03
C SER A 25 -10.95 -11.13 -3.65
N ARG A 26 -11.23 -10.09 -2.85
CA ARG A 26 -12.60 -9.76 -2.44
C ARG A 26 -13.46 -9.28 -3.60
N LEU A 27 -12.88 -8.57 -4.57
CA LEU A 27 -13.58 -8.20 -5.80
C LEU A 27 -13.92 -9.43 -6.64
N THR A 28 -13.00 -10.41 -6.77
CA THR A 28 -13.25 -11.66 -7.50
C THR A 28 -14.28 -12.55 -6.80
N ASP A 29 -14.39 -12.46 -5.48
CA ASP A 29 -15.40 -13.17 -4.68
C ASP A 29 -16.78 -12.49 -4.69
N GLY A 30 -16.95 -11.39 -5.43
CA GLY A 30 -18.22 -10.63 -5.51
C GLY A 30 -18.47 -9.67 -4.34
N SER A 31 -17.53 -9.52 -3.41
CA SER A 31 -17.60 -8.58 -2.29
C SER A 31 -17.01 -7.22 -2.69
N TYR A 32 -17.74 -6.49 -3.54
CA TYR A 32 -17.25 -5.27 -4.18
C TYR A 32 -16.89 -4.15 -3.20
N VAL A 33 -17.71 -3.93 -2.16
CA VAL A 33 -17.47 -2.88 -1.16
C VAL A 33 -16.19 -3.17 -0.37
N ASN A 34 -16.04 -4.39 0.15
CA ASN A 34 -14.85 -4.77 0.90
C ASN A 34 -13.60 -4.76 0.01
N GLY A 35 -13.71 -5.26 -1.22
CA GLY A 35 -12.60 -5.21 -2.18
C GLY A 35 -12.14 -3.79 -2.49
N ALA A 36 -13.08 -2.87 -2.72
CA ALA A 36 -12.78 -1.46 -2.92
C ALA A 36 -12.11 -0.83 -1.68
N VAL A 37 -12.61 -1.12 -0.47
CA VAL A 37 -11.99 -0.63 0.78
C VAL A 37 -10.54 -1.08 0.91
N PHE A 38 -10.24 -2.36 0.67
CA PHE A 38 -8.87 -2.87 0.74
C PHE A 38 -7.95 -2.24 -0.32
N LEU A 39 -8.44 -1.99 -1.53
CA LEU A 39 -7.66 -1.29 -2.56
C LEU A 39 -7.41 0.18 -2.19
N VAL A 40 -8.40 0.88 -1.65
CA VAL A 40 -8.23 2.26 -1.17
C VAL A 40 -7.21 2.30 -0.04
N LEU A 41 -7.27 1.35 0.91
CA LEU A 41 -6.27 1.25 1.99
C LEU A 41 -4.86 1.00 1.46
N ALA A 42 -4.70 0.17 0.41
CA ALA A 42 -3.41 -0.03 -0.23
C ALA A 42 -2.85 1.28 -0.82
N ILE A 43 -3.69 2.05 -1.52
CA ILE A 43 -3.31 3.34 -2.11
C ILE A 43 -2.94 4.36 -1.03
N VAL A 44 -3.78 4.49 0.02
CA VAL A 44 -3.53 5.40 1.14
C VAL A 44 -2.22 5.05 1.84
N THR A 45 -1.94 3.76 2.03
CA THR A 45 -0.68 3.30 2.66
C THR A 45 0.54 3.73 1.86
N ILE A 46 0.48 3.64 0.53
CA ILE A 46 1.58 4.10 -0.36
C ILE A 46 1.73 5.62 -0.26
N ALA A 47 0.62 6.36 -0.38
CA ALA A 47 0.62 7.82 -0.36
C ALA A 47 1.14 8.39 0.98
N VAL A 48 0.73 7.81 2.11
CA VAL A 48 1.22 8.21 3.45
C VAL A 48 2.72 8.01 3.56
N PHE A 49 3.22 6.86 3.07
CA PHE A 49 4.65 6.60 3.15
C PHE A 49 5.46 7.50 2.21
N GLU A 50 4.96 7.75 1.00
CA GLU A 50 5.59 8.69 0.05
C GLU A 50 5.65 10.11 0.62
N TYR A 51 4.57 10.55 1.29
CA TYR A 51 4.54 11.82 2.02
C TYR A 51 5.60 11.88 3.13
N ILE A 52 5.70 10.83 3.95
CA ILE A 52 6.72 10.74 5.02
C ILE A 52 8.12 10.75 4.41
N TYR A 53 8.37 9.97 3.35
CA TYR A 53 9.66 9.90 2.68
C TYR A 53 10.07 11.25 2.08
N ALA A 54 9.13 11.96 1.43
CA ALA A 54 9.35 13.29 0.90
C ALA A 54 9.64 14.33 2.00
N GLY A 55 8.98 14.19 3.16
CA GLY A 55 9.25 15.02 4.34
C GLY A 55 10.58 14.71 5.02
N LEU A 56 11.05 13.47 4.99
CA LEU A 56 12.37 13.06 5.52
C LEU A 56 13.55 13.42 4.61
N THR A 57 13.27 13.68 3.33
CA THR A 57 14.29 13.96 2.32
C THR A 57 14.42 15.46 2.02
N ASN A 58 13.51 16.30 2.53
CA ASN A 58 13.65 17.76 2.56
C ASN A 58 14.37 18.21 3.84
#